data_AF-A0A829WFL3-F1
#
_entry.id   AF-A0A829WFL3-F1
#
_cell.length_a   1.000
_cell.length_b   1.000
_cell.length_c   1.000
_cell.angle_alpha   90.00
_cell.angle_beta   90.00
_cell.angle_gamma   90.00
#
_symmetry.space_group_name_H-M   'P 1'
#
loop_
_entity.id
_entity.type
_entity.pdbx_description
1 polymer ?
#
loop_
_entity_poly.entity_id
_entity_poly.type
_entity_poly.pdbx_seq_one_letter_code
_entity_poly.pdbx_strand_id
1 'polypeptide(L)'
;MKHIKPLLLAGVVSFAVMGCGKSPAPQEETSVKETIAATEKESVAAKDEAQTVKLLKADALTDDMQLVDVREEEQYIGWNIGDKPGGHIAGAVDFPASWLSQSPDTYAIRTTMENELKRRGIDSEKPLVLYGDDTVPEETASMYAELGFKDISVLEGGFSSYLETGGEAAMLPGFSLYVYPDWVQALIDGKKPDTYEGSDYKIIEVSLSSEEGEYESGHIQGAINIKDTFNHVPGLRVLSEYENIPMEEQLKFWNCPEDSVIQENLEKAGITQNTTVILYATTPATSAAHRAGVLMKYAGVKDIRFLNGGKTLWKLQNRPLETESNIPENVSFGTKVPSNPDLIYDYDEELGCVNDNQAVIASIRSWKEYIGNVSGYTYIGEAGDIAKARFGYAGSDPYSMEDFRNIDNTMFNYEMIKDRWVKWGIVPDKRISFHCGTGWRASETYWYSLALGYPDIHVYDGGWYEWSKMPDSPKKEPGVPADAPEQEPAEYFIPKEK
;
A
#
# COMPACT_ATOMS: atom_id res chain seq x y z
N MET A 1 61.66 0.96 32.16
CA MET A 1 61.48 -0.50 31.94
C MET A 1 61.44 -0.75 30.44
N LYS A 2 62.22 -1.73 29.98
CA LYS A 2 62.40 -2.10 28.57
C LYS A 2 61.15 -2.78 27.98
N HIS A 3 60.93 -2.57 26.67
CA HIS A 3 60.42 -3.56 25.67
C HIS A 3 58.98 -4.10 25.88
N ILE A 4 58.15 -4.47 24.90
CA ILE A 4 58.21 -4.81 23.46
C ILE A 4 56.75 -4.80 22.94
N LYS A 5 56.51 -4.43 21.67
CA LYS A 5 55.28 -4.73 20.91
C LYS A 5 55.46 -6.05 20.13
N PRO A 6 54.45 -6.91 19.94
CA PRO A 6 54.52 -7.98 18.96
C PRO A 6 53.94 -7.61 17.58
N LEU A 7 54.48 -8.34 16.62
CA LEU A 7 54.40 -8.35 15.16
C LEU A 7 53.21 -9.18 14.65
N LEU A 8 52.75 -8.90 13.42
CA LEU A 8 52.21 -9.89 12.46
C LEU A 8 52.34 -9.29 11.04
N LEU A 9 53.45 -9.56 10.34
CA LEU A 9 53.70 -10.60 9.32
C LEU A 9 52.96 -10.37 7.99
N ALA A 10 53.67 -9.75 7.05
CA ALA A 10 53.43 -9.81 5.61
C ALA A 10 54.38 -10.85 4.99
N GLY A 11 53.85 -11.74 4.15
CA GLY A 11 54.62 -12.75 3.43
C GLY A 11 54.67 -12.44 1.94
N VAL A 12 55.85 -12.05 1.46
CA VAL A 12 56.25 -12.06 0.05
C VAL A 12 57.26 -13.19 -0.10
N VAL A 13 57.11 -14.05 -1.11
CA VAL A 13 58.19 -14.92 -1.60
C VAL A 13 58.29 -14.76 -3.11
N SER A 14 59.51 -14.55 -3.56
CA SER A 14 59.96 -14.32 -4.93
C SER A 14 61.05 -15.35 -5.30
N PHE A 15 61.60 -15.19 -6.51
CA PHE A 15 62.67 -15.91 -7.22
C PHE A 15 62.20 -17.01 -8.20
N ALA A 16 62.70 -17.13 -9.44
CA ALA A 16 63.53 -16.27 -10.30
C ALA A 16 63.57 -16.87 -11.74
N VAL A 17 64.05 -16.05 -12.67
CA VAL A 17 63.96 -16.13 -14.14
C VAL A 17 65.15 -16.86 -14.79
N MET A 18 64.92 -17.50 -15.95
CA MET A 18 65.84 -17.47 -17.11
C MET A 18 65.07 -17.61 -18.45
N GLY A 19 65.32 -16.67 -19.39
CA GLY A 19 64.77 -16.63 -20.77
C GLY A 19 65.45 -17.62 -21.74
N CYS A 20 65.18 -17.71 -23.05
CA CYS A 20 64.63 -16.80 -24.06
C CYS A 20 64.12 -17.62 -25.28
N GLY A 21 63.25 -17.06 -26.13
CA GLY A 21 63.23 -17.43 -27.56
C GLY A 21 61.99 -17.18 -28.43
N LYS A 22 61.90 -15.96 -29.00
CA LYS A 22 61.35 -15.56 -30.33
C LYS A 22 59.83 -15.63 -30.62
N SER A 23 59.27 -14.45 -30.94
CA SER A 23 58.01 -14.26 -31.69
C SER A 23 58.17 -14.52 -33.19
N PRO A 24 57.03 -14.75 -33.90
CA PRO A 24 56.68 -13.92 -35.04
C PRO A 24 55.23 -13.36 -34.96
N ALA A 25 54.96 -12.38 -35.82
CA ALA A 25 53.77 -11.53 -35.93
C ALA A 25 52.49 -12.26 -36.44
N PRO A 26 51.29 -11.62 -36.42
CA PRO A 26 49.99 -12.30 -36.39
C PRO A 26 49.42 -12.61 -37.78
N GLN A 27 48.60 -13.66 -37.87
CA GLN A 27 47.73 -13.94 -39.01
C GLN A 27 46.25 -13.78 -38.61
N GLU A 28 45.59 -12.98 -39.43
CA GLU A 28 44.17 -12.66 -39.62
C GLU A 28 43.10 -13.58 -38.98
N GLU A 29 42.29 -12.97 -38.09
CA GLU A 29 40.95 -13.44 -37.73
C GLU A 29 39.97 -13.17 -38.87
N THR A 30 39.40 -14.24 -39.42
CA THR A 30 38.13 -14.21 -40.14
C THR A 30 37.18 -15.24 -39.54
N SER A 31 35.89 -14.89 -39.49
CA SER A 31 34.72 -15.68 -39.05
C SER A 31 34.31 -15.69 -37.57
N VAL A 32 33.92 -14.52 -37.04
CA VAL A 32 32.87 -14.42 -35.99
C VAL A 32 31.81 -13.35 -36.32
N LYS A 33 32.01 -12.53 -37.37
CA LYS A 33 31.11 -11.43 -37.73
C LYS A 33 29.91 -11.81 -38.62
N GLU A 34 29.85 -13.02 -39.17
CA GLU A 34 28.73 -13.41 -40.06
C GLU A 34 27.56 -14.09 -39.34
N THR A 35 27.77 -14.60 -38.12
CA THR A 35 26.68 -15.28 -37.37
C THR A 35 25.88 -14.32 -36.48
N ILE A 36 26.42 -13.15 -36.13
CA ILE A 36 25.72 -12.14 -35.33
C ILE A 36 24.85 -11.22 -36.21
N ALA A 37 25.26 -11.00 -37.46
CA ALA A 37 24.52 -10.16 -38.41
C ALA A 37 23.26 -10.84 -39.00
N ALA A 38 23.14 -12.17 -38.87
CA ALA A 38 21.96 -12.92 -39.34
C ALA A 38 20.83 -12.91 -38.30
N THR A 39 21.16 -13.02 -37.01
CA THR A 39 20.19 -12.95 -35.90
C THR A 39 19.72 -11.53 -35.60
N GLU A 40 20.54 -10.50 -35.85
CA GLU A 40 20.08 -9.10 -35.81
C GLU A 40 19.20 -8.72 -37.01
N LYS A 41 19.30 -9.42 -38.14
CA LYS A 41 18.40 -9.18 -39.29
C LYS A 41 17.05 -9.86 -39.16
N GLU A 42 16.93 -10.96 -38.43
CA GLU A 42 15.64 -11.60 -38.15
C GLU A 42 14.89 -10.95 -36.97
N SER A 43 15.57 -10.27 -36.03
CA SER A 43 14.91 -9.52 -34.95
C SER A 43 14.49 -8.09 -35.35
N VAL A 44 15.02 -7.55 -36.46
CA VAL A 44 14.67 -6.22 -36.99
C VAL A 44 13.59 -6.31 -38.08
N ALA A 45 13.26 -7.50 -38.59
CA ALA A 45 12.29 -7.68 -39.68
C ALA A 45 10.83 -7.97 -39.23
N ALA A 46 10.53 -7.90 -37.93
CA ALA A 46 9.18 -8.11 -37.38
C ALA A 46 8.60 -6.87 -36.66
N LYS A 47 9.07 -5.67 -37.00
CA LYS A 47 8.67 -4.39 -36.38
C LYS A 47 7.98 -3.40 -37.33
N ASP A 48 7.31 -3.89 -38.38
CA ASP A 48 6.75 -3.02 -39.44
C ASP A 48 5.32 -3.37 -39.88
N GLU A 49 4.45 -3.72 -38.93
CA GLU A 49 3.04 -3.33 -39.04
C GLU A 49 2.77 -2.38 -37.88
N ALA A 50 2.81 -1.07 -38.16
CA ALA A 50 2.33 -0.07 -37.21
C ALA A 50 0.88 -0.41 -36.89
N GLN A 51 0.64 -0.88 -35.67
CA GLN A 51 -0.68 -1.20 -35.17
C GLN A 51 -1.43 0.13 -35.12
N THR A 52 -2.29 0.36 -36.11
CA THR A 52 -3.02 1.62 -36.24
C THR A 52 -4.01 1.73 -35.09
N VAL A 53 -3.69 2.56 -34.10
CA VAL A 53 -4.54 2.83 -32.94
C VAL A 53 -5.85 3.46 -33.44
N LYS A 54 -6.97 2.82 -33.15
CA LYS A 54 -8.29 3.30 -33.59
C LYS A 54 -8.75 4.42 -32.66
N LEU A 55 -9.20 5.55 -33.21
CA LEU A 55 -9.88 6.57 -32.42
C LEU A 55 -11.36 6.22 -32.27
N LEU A 56 -11.87 6.26 -31.05
CA LEU A 56 -13.27 6.06 -30.70
C LEU A 56 -13.83 7.33 -30.08
N LYS A 57 -15.07 7.65 -30.44
CA LYS A 57 -15.83 8.70 -29.76
C LYS A 57 -16.52 8.14 -28.51
N ALA A 58 -16.80 9.00 -27.55
CA ALA A 58 -17.45 8.60 -26.30
C ALA A 58 -18.82 7.92 -26.50
N ASP A 59 -19.58 8.31 -27.54
CA ASP A 59 -20.88 7.72 -27.89
C ASP A 59 -20.77 6.32 -28.54
N ALA A 60 -19.56 5.87 -28.86
CA ALA A 60 -19.27 4.55 -29.42
C ALA A 60 -18.75 3.55 -28.38
N LEU A 61 -18.67 3.92 -27.10
CA LEU A 61 -18.32 3.00 -26.02
C LEU A 61 -19.44 1.97 -25.82
N THR A 62 -19.03 0.73 -25.54
CA THR A 62 -19.93 -0.43 -25.41
C THR A 62 -19.48 -1.33 -24.26
N ASP A 63 -20.41 -2.08 -23.66
CA ASP A 63 -20.15 -2.89 -22.45
C ASP A 63 -19.18 -4.07 -22.67
N ASP A 64 -18.92 -4.47 -23.91
CA ASP A 64 -17.95 -5.52 -24.25
C ASP A 64 -16.51 -5.03 -24.32
N MET A 65 -16.29 -3.71 -24.24
CA MET A 65 -14.97 -3.09 -24.22
C MET A 65 -14.43 -2.98 -22.79
N GLN A 66 -13.11 -3.13 -22.65
CA GLN A 66 -12.40 -2.86 -21.41
C GLN A 66 -11.90 -1.42 -21.43
N LEU A 67 -12.38 -0.58 -20.52
CA LEU A 67 -11.93 0.79 -20.39
C LEU A 67 -10.75 0.85 -19.42
N VAL A 68 -9.65 1.46 -19.83
CA VAL A 68 -8.47 1.65 -18.98
C VAL A 68 -8.12 3.13 -18.90
N ASP A 69 -8.11 3.64 -17.68
CA ASP A 69 -7.64 4.99 -17.34
C ASP A 69 -6.12 4.96 -17.21
N VAL A 70 -5.43 5.68 -18.09
CA VAL A 70 -3.95 5.70 -18.10
C VAL A 70 -3.35 6.84 -17.27
N ARG A 71 -4.19 7.64 -16.61
CA ARG A 71 -3.76 8.74 -15.72
C ARG A 71 -3.27 8.19 -14.38
N GLU A 72 -2.67 9.07 -13.58
CA GLU A 72 -2.20 8.71 -12.24
C GLU A 72 -3.37 8.47 -11.28
N GLU A 73 -3.10 7.69 -10.23
CA GLU A 73 -4.11 7.27 -9.24
C GLU A 73 -4.87 8.42 -8.61
N GLU A 74 -4.22 9.56 -8.34
CA GLU A 74 -4.91 10.72 -7.77
C GLU A 74 -6.08 11.20 -8.63
N GLN A 75 -5.94 11.19 -9.95
CA GLN A 75 -7.01 11.58 -10.86
C GLN A 75 -8.10 10.51 -10.88
N TYR A 76 -7.70 9.23 -10.95
CA TYR A 76 -8.65 8.12 -10.94
C TYR A 76 -9.54 8.14 -9.70
N ILE A 77 -8.98 8.39 -8.50
CA ILE A 77 -9.77 8.41 -7.27
C ILE A 77 -10.64 9.65 -7.11
N GLY A 78 -10.31 10.79 -7.75
CA GLY A 78 -11.18 11.98 -7.70
C GLY A 78 -10.51 13.35 -7.78
N TRP A 79 -9.18 13.45 -7.75
CA TRP A 79 -8.51 14.75 -7.74
C TRP A 79 -8.51 15.42 -9.10
N ASN A 80 -8.89 16.70 -9.13
CA ASN A 80 -8.64 17.56 -10.29
C ASN A 80 -7.16 17.93 -10.34
N ILE A 81 -6.57 17.97 -11.53
CA ILE A 81 -5.17 18.38 -11.74
C ILE A 81 -5.16 19.59 -12.67
N GLY A 82 -4.96 20.78 -12.08
CA GLY A 82 -5.10 22.03 -12.81
C GLY A 82 -6.55 22.22 -13.28
N ASP A 83 -6.76 22.30 -14.59
CA ASP A 83 -8.08 22.38 -15.22
C ASP A 83 -8.64 21.01 -15.64
N LYS A 84 -7.90 19.91 -15.44
CA LYS A 84 -8.31 18.56 -15.80
C LYS A 84 -9.18 17.94 -14.70
N PRO A 85 -10.37 17.40 -15.04
CA PRO A 85 -11.30 16.85 -14.06
C PRO A 85 -10.83 15.49 -13.51
N GLY A 86 -11.04 15.30 -12.21
CA GLY A 86 -10.84 14.04 -11.50
C GLY A 86 -12.04 13.10 -11.57
N GLY A 87 -11.85 11.89 -11.06
CA GLY A 87 -12.75 10.75 -11.21
C GLY A 87 -12.48 10.03 -12.53
N HIS A 88 -13.28 9.01 -12.85
CA HIS A 88 -13.11 8.14 -14.00
C HIS A 88 -14.45 7.76 -14.65
N ILE A 89 -14.39 7.12 -15.81
CA ILE A 89 -15.57 6.57 -16.48
C ILE A 89 -16.04 5.35 -15.68
N ALA A 90 -17.32 5.25 -15.34
CA ALA A 90 -17.85 4.13 -14.57
C ALA A 90 -17.50 2.77 -15.22
N GLY A 91 -16.94 1.84 -14.44
CA GLY A 91 -16.47 0.55 -14.92
C GLY A 91 -15.09 0.56 -15.58
N ALA A 92 -14.42 1.70 -15.66
CA ALA A 92 -13.02 1.78 -16.07
C ALA A 92 -12.09 1.28 -14.97
N VAL A 93 -10.98 0.69 -15.38
CA VAL A 93 -9.94 0.20 -14.48
C VAL A 93 -8.73 1.12 -14.56
N ASP A 94 -8.14 1.42 -13.41
CA ASP A 94 -6.85 2.12 -13.30
C ASP A 94 -5.71 1.26 -13.86
N PHE A 95 -4.94 1.83 -14.77
CA PHE A 95 -3.62 1.31 -15.12
C PHE A 95 -2.76 2.49 -15.57
N PRO A 96 -2.18 3.27 -14.64
CA PRO A 96 -1.37 4.43 -14.99
C PRO A 96 -0.27 4.10 -16.01
N ALA A 97 -0.10 4.95 -17.03
CA ALA A 97 0.97 4.77 -18.02
C ALA A 97 2.36 4.80 -17.38
N SER A 98 2.53 5.54 -16.27
CA SER A 98 3.78 5.62 -15.51
C SER A 98 4.27 4.25 -15.04
N TRP A 99 3.36 3.33 -14.70
CA TRP A 99 3.68 1.98 -14.25
C TRP A 99 4.42 1.14 -15.29
N LEU A 100 4.15 1.38 -16.57
CA LEU A 100 4.76 0.63 -17.67
C LEU A 100 6.24 0.95 -17.86
N SER A 101 6.69 2.08 -17.34
CA SER A 101 8.09 2.53 -17.38
C SER A 101 8.90 2.13 -16.13
N GLN A 102 8.25 1.62 -15.10
CA GLN A 102 8.89 1.26 -13.84
C GLN A 102 9.59 -0.11 -13.93
N SER A 103 10.73 -0.24 -13.24
CA SER A 103 11.40 -1.52 -13.11
C SER A 103 10.70 -2.38 -12.04
N PRO A 104 10.56 -3.71 -12.22
CA PRO A 104 10.03 -4.58 -11.17
C PRO A 104 10.75 -4.46 -9.82
N ASP A 105 12.03 -4.10 -9.83
CA ASP A 105 12.83 -3.89 -8.61
C ASP A 105 12.42 -2.63 -7.81
N THR A 106 11.66 -1.72 -8.43
CA THR A 106 11.15 -0.50 -7.78
C THR A 106 9.73 -0.67 -7.27
N TYR A 107 9.08 -1.81 -7.50
CA TYR A 107 7.72 -2.03 -7.05
C TYR A 107 7.66 -2.16 -5.52
N ALA A 108 6.67 -1.49 -4.93
CA ALA A 108 6.30 -1.61 -3.53
C ALA A 108 5.82 -3.02 -3.16
N ILE A 109 5.13 -3.67 -4.09
CA ILE A 109 4.66 -5.05 -3.95
C ILE A 109 5.37 -5.95 -4.94
N ARG A 110 5.63 -7.20 -4.57
CA ARG A 110 6.30 -8.15 -5.46
C ARG A 110 5.28 -8.76 -6.42
N THR A 111 5.30 -8.31 -7.66
CA THR A 111 4.31 -8.68 -8.70
C THR A 111 4.95 -8.64 -10.09
N THR A 112 4.19 -8.99 -11.12
CA THR A 112 4.53 -8.80 -12.53
C THR A 112 3.44 -7.99 -13.22
N MET A 113 3.73 -7.35 -14.35
CA MET A 113 2.70 -6.63 -15.10
C MET A 113 1.55 -7.56 -15.55
N GLU A 114 1.87 -8.81 -15.90
CA GLU A 114 0.86 -9.84 -16.20
C GLU A 114 -0.07 -10.09 -15.00
N ASN A 115 0.48 -10.20 -13.80
CA ASN A 115 -0.32 -10.35 -12.58
C ASN A 115 -1.15 -9.10 -12.29
N GLU A 116 -0.61 -7.91 -12.54
CA GLU A 116 -1.33 -6.64 -12.36
C GLU A 116 -2.53 -6.50 -13.31
N LEU A 117 -2.38 -6.94 -14.57
CA LEU A 117 -3.49 -7.04 -15.52
C LEU A 117 -4.52 -8.08 -15.06
N LYS A 118 -4.06 -9.27 -14.66
CA LYS A 118 -4.92 -10.38 -14.26
C LYS A 118 -5.74 -10.07 -13.01
N ARG A 119 -5.13 -9.45 -11.99
CA ARG A 119 -5.83 -9.08 -10.74
C ARG A 119 -6.87 -7.99 -10.94
N ARG A 120 -6.75 -7.24 -12.04
CA ARG A 120 -7.69 -6.25 -12.56
C ARG A 120 -8.74 -6.80 -13.53
N GLY A 121 -8.62 -8.08 -13.90
CA GLY A 121 -9.51 -8.70 -14.88
C GLY A 121 -9.33 -8.17 -16.30
N ILE A 122 -8.22 -7.50 -16.60
CA ILE A 122 -7.93 -6.98 -17.95
C ILE A 122 -7.38 -8.13 -18.79
N ASP A 123 -8.11 -8.47 -19.85
CA ASP A 123 -7.83 -9.56 -20.78
C ASP A 123 -7.26 -9.01 -22.08
N SER A 124 -6.03 -9.41 -22.45
CA SER A 124 -5.36 -8.94 -23.65
C SER A 124 -6.00 -9.38 -24.97
N GLU A 125 -6.90 -10.37 -24.93
CA GLU A 125 -7.63 -10.84 -26.10
C GLU A 125 -8.98 -10.12 -26.30
N LYS A 126 -9.40 -9.24 -25.38
CA LYS A 126 -10.61 -8.42 -25.50
C LYS A 126 -10.30 -7.01 -26.02
N PRO A 127 -11.28 -6.32 -26.66
CA PRO A 127 -11.11 -4.94 -27.06
C PRO A 127 -10.76 -4.04 -25.87
N LEU A 128 -9.68 -3.28 -26.01
CA LEU A 128 -9.19 -2.33 -25.02
C LEU A 128 -9.41 -0.90 -25.52
N VAL A 129 -9.97 -0.04 -24.68
CA VAL A 129 -10.05 1.40 -24.92
C VAL A 129 -9.23 2.11 -23.85
N LEU A 130 -8.17 2.78 -24.29
CA LEU A 130 -7.35 3.63 -23.43
C LEU A 130 -7.92 5.05 -23.42
N TYR A 131 -7.90 5.70 -22.27
CA TYR A 131 -8.15 7.14 -22.19
C TYR A 131 -7.24 7.80 -21.15
N GLY A 132 -6.88 9.05 -21.42
CA GLY A 132 -6.18 9.94 -20.49
C GLY A 132 -6.98 11.23 -20.32
N ASP A 133 -6.32 12.32 -19.91
CA ASP A 133 -7.00 13.63 -19.83
C ASP A 133 -7.43 14.14 -21.21
N ASP A 134 -6.58 13.87 -22.19
CA ASP A 134 -6.77 14.12 -23.62
C ASP A 134 -6.62 12.77 -24.38
N THR A 135 -6.65 12.82 -25.72
CA THR A 135 -6.37 11.65 -26.56
C THR A 135 -4.99 11.07 -26.20
N VAL A 136 -4.96 9.78 -25.80
CA VAL A 136 -3.74 9.07 -25.43
C VAL A 136 -2.76 9.04 -26.61
N PRO A 137 -1.47 9.39 -26.43
CA PRO A 137 -0.47 9.34 -27.48
C PRO A 137 -0.24 7.90 -28.00
N GLU A 138 0.11 7.79 -29.28
CA GLU A 138 0.42 6.50 -29.93
C GLU A 138 1.58 5.75 -29.24
N GLU A 139 2.56 6.48 -28.70
CA GLU A 139 3.66 5.91 -27.92
C GLU A 139 3.15 5.19 -26.67
N THR A 140 2.27 5.83 -25.89
CA THR A 140 1.64 5.21 -24.72
C THR A 140 0.81 4.00 -25.13
N ALA A 141 -0.01 4.10 -26.17
CA ALA A 141 -0.78 2.97 -26.68
C ALA A 141 0.11 1.80 -27.13
N SER A 142 1.30 2.09 -27.68
CA SER A 142 2.28 1.08 -28.07
C SER A 142 2.84 0.31 -26.87
N MET A 143 3.01 0.97 -25.71
CA MET A 143 3.43 0.28 -24.48
C MET A 143 2.39 -0.77 -24.05
N TYR A 144 1.09 -0.50 -24.24
CA TYR A 144 0.05 -1.51 -24.01
C TYR A 144 0.09 -2.62 -25.06
N ALA A 145 0.37 -2.32 -26.33
CA ALA A 145 0.57 -3.36 -27.35
C ALA A 145 1.71 -4.32 -26.96
N GLU A 146 2.78 -3.81 -26.34
CA GLU A 146 3.89 -4.63 -25.82
C GLU A 146 3.48 -5.57 -24.68
N LEU A 147 2.36 -5.29 -23.98
CA LEU A 147 1.75 -6.21 -23.00
C LEU A 147 0.87 -7.29 -23.65
N GLY A 148 0.77 -7.31 -24.99
CA GLY A 148 0.07 -8.34 -25.76
C GLY A 148 -1.32 -7.96 -26.25
N PHE A 149 -1.77 -6.71 -26.05
CA PHE A 149 -3.07 -6.25 -26.53
C PHE A 149 -3.08 -6.04 -28.05
N LYS A 150 -4.05 -6.69 -28.72
CA LYS A 150 -4.15 -6.68 -30.20
C LYS A 150 -5.20 -5.72 -30.75
N ASP A 151 -6.28 -5.50 -30.01
CA ASP A 151 -7.37 -4.60 -30.41
C ASP A 151 -7.43 -3.39 -29.47
N ILE A 152 -6.58 -2.41 -29.75
CA ILE A 152 -6.45 -1.18 -28.97
C ILE A 152 -7.13 -0.03 -29.69
N SER A 153 -8.02 0.63 -28.97
CA SER A 153 -8.60 1.91 -29.34
C SER A 153 -8.25 2.98 -28.31
N VAL A 154 -8.35 4.24 -28.69
CA VAL A 154 -8.16 5.40 -27.81
C VAL A 154 -9.40 6.27 -27.87
N LEU A 155 -9.85 6.72 -26.70
CA LEU A 155 -10.94 7.69 -26.60
C LEU A 155 -10.49 9.06 -27.13
N GLU A 156 -11.10 9.50 -28.23
CA GLU A 156 -10.87 10.79 -28.85
C GLU A 156 -11.26 11.91 -27.88
N GLY A 157 -10.29 12.75 -27.50
CA GLY A 157 -10.47 13.84 -26.54
C GLY A 157 -10.42 13.40 -25.05
N GLY A 158 -10.13 12.13 -24.78
CA GLY A 158 -9.90 11.61 -23.42
C GLY A 158 -11.12 11.71 -22.51
N PHE A 159 -10.86 11.76 -21.20
CA PHE A 159 -11.92 11.80 -20.18
C PHE A 159 -12.82 13.04 -20.30
N SER A 160 -12.25 14.17 -20.71
CA SER A 160 -12.99 15.42 -20.88
C SER A 160 -14.09 15.30 -21.95
N SER A 161 -13.81 14.62 -23.07
CA SER A 161 -14.80 14.44 -24.13
C SER A 161 -15.97 13.54 -23.69
N TYR A 162 -15.72 12.54 -22.84
CA TYR A 162 -16.77 11.73 -22.23
C TYR A 162 -17.71 12.60 -21.38
N LEU A 163 -17.17 13.47 -20.52
CA LEU A 163 -17.97 14.38 -19.70
C LEU A 163 -18.78 15.38 -20.56
N GLU A 164 -18.22 15.87 -21.66
CA GLU A 164 -18.92 16.76 -22.61
C GLU A 164 -20.14 16.10 -23.27
N THR A 165 -20.21 14.77 -23.35
CA THR A 165 -21.41 14.05 -23.81
C THR A 165 -22.52 13.95 -22.76
N GLY A 166 -22.27 14.45 -21.54
CA GLY A 166 -23.16 14.31 -20.39
C GLY A 166 -22.89 13.07 -19.54
N GLY A 167 -21.76 12.39 -19.75
CA GLY A 167 -21.29 11.31 -18.88
C GLY A 167 -20.96 11.82 -17.48
N GLU A 168 -21.18 10.98 -16.47
CA GLU A 168 -20.86 11.28 -15.08
C GLU A 168 -19.54 10.61 -14.68
N ALA A 169 -18.75 11.31 -13.85
CA ALA A 169 -17.53 10.79 -13.26
C ALA A 169 -17.84 9.93 -12.03
N ALA A 170 -17.36 8.69 -12.02
CA ALA A 170 -17.25 7.91 -10.79
C ALA A 170 -15.99 8.34 -10.02
N MET A 171 -16.05 8.34 -8.69
CA MET A 171 -14.94 8.75 -7.83
C MET A 171 -15.08 8.14 -6.43
N LEU A 172 -13.96 8.02 -5.72
CA LEU A 172 -13.94 7.60 -4.33
C LEU A 172 -14.61 8.70 -3.47
N PRO A 173 -15.70 8.43 -2.73
CA PRO A 173 -16.42 9.47 -1.99
C PRO A 173 -15.53 10.31 -1.06
N GLY A 174 -14.58 9.66 -0.38
CA GLY A 174 -13.59 10.26 0.50
C GLY A 174 -12.21 10.38 -0.11
N PHE A 175 -12.07 10.62 -1.42
CA PHE A 175 -10.78 10.76 -2.12
C PHE A 175 -9.82 11.74 -1.42
N SER A 176 -10.34 12.79 -0.78
CA SER A 176 -9.53 13.79 -0.09
C SER A 176 -8.76 13.28 1.13
N LEU A 177 -9.11 12.09 1.65
CA LEU A 177 -8.35 11.39 2.69
C LEU A 177 -6.99 10.90 2.17
N TYR A 178 -6.87 10.67 0.86
CA TYR A 178 -5.67 10.20 0.19
C TYR A 178 -5.12 11.32 -0.71
N VAL A 179 -4.22 12.13 -0.15
CA VAL A 179 -3.54 13.21 -0.88
C VAL A 179 -2.37 12.66 -1.68
N TYR A 180 -1.90 13.42 -2.66
CA TYR A 180 -0.85 13.02 -3.59
C TYR A 180 0.40 13.92 -3.46
N PRO A 181 1.55 13.54 -4.02
CA PRO A 181 2.81 14.25 -3.78
C PRO A 181 2.79 15.75 -4.11
N ASP A 182 2.12 16.17 -5.18
CA ASP A 182 2.02 17.60 -5.52
C ASP A 182 1.12 18.38 -4.57
N TRP A 183 0.09 17.76 -4.01
CA TRP A 183 -0.73 18.36 -2.96
C TRP A 183 0.12 18.65 -1.70
N VAL A 184 0.97 17.70 -1.30
CA VAL A 184 1.89 17.87 -0.16
C VAL A 184 2.98 18.90 -0.49
N GLN A 185 3.53 18.88 -1.71
CA GLN A 185 4.50 19.89 -2.15
C GLN A 185 3.89 21.29 -2.12
N ALA A 186 2.63 21.45 -2.51
CA ALA A 186 1.94 22.73 -2.43
C ALA A 186 1.83 23.25 -0.98
N LEU A 187 1.59 22.38 0.01
CA LEU A 187 1.64 22.77 1.42
C LEU A 187 3.04 23.26 1.82
N ILE A 188 4.07 22.49 1.46
CA ILE A 188 5.48 22.83 1.76
C ILE A 188 5.86 24.18 1.13
N ASP A 189 5.36 24.47 -0.07
CA ASP A 189 5.56 25.74 -0.78
C ASP A 189 4.75 26.91 -0.18
N GLY A 190 3.97 26.69 0.88
CA GLY A 190 3.11 27.69 1.50
C GLY A 190 1.87 28.05 0.68
N LYS A 191 1.46 27.18 -0.25
CA LYS A 191 0.22 27.32 -1.02
C LYS A 191 -0.94 26.65 -0.27
N LYS A 192 -2.17 26.97 -0.69
CA LYS A 192 -3.40 26.33 -0.21
C LYS A 192 -3.87 25.34 -1.28
N PRO A 193 -3.49 24.05 -1.22
CA PRO A 193 -3.99 23.06 -2.17
C PRO A 193 -5.49 22.78 -1.93
N ASP A 194 -6.13 22.16 -2.91
CA ASP A 194 -7.57 21.88 -2.87
C ASP A 194 -7.97 21.06 -1.64
N THR A 195 -9.16 21.34 -1.09
CA THR A 195 -9.72 20.74 0.15
C THR A 195 -8.94 20.99 1.43
N TYR A 196 -7.78 21.65 1.41
CA TYR A 196 -7.09 22.12 2.60
C TYR A 196 -7.73 23.43 3.08
N GLU A 197 -8.04 23.57 4.37
CA GLU A 197 -8.72 24.76 4.88
C GLU A 197 -7.79 25.87 5.40
N GLY A 198 -6.48 25.62 5.48
CA GLY A 198 -5.49 26.60 5.96
C GLY A 198 -5.27 26.59 7.47
N SER A 199 -5.59 25.48 8.14
CA SER A 199 -5.21 25.19 9.54
C SER A 199 -3.69 25.13 9.71
N ASP A 200 -3.19 24.94 10.94
CA ASP A 200 -1.81 24.47 11.10
C ASP A 200 -1.73 23.02 10.63
N TYR A 201 -0.62 22.61 10.01
CA TYR A 201 -0.42 21.24 9.54
C TYR A 201 0.84 20.58 10.10
N LYS A 202 0.83 19.24 10.11
CA LYS A 202 2.01 18.39 10.37
C LYS A 202 2.12 17.33 9.30
N ILE A 203 3.28 17.23 8.66
CA ILE A 203 3.65 16.07 7.85
C ILE A 203 4.41 15.12 8.77
N ILE A 204 4.04 13.85 8.79
CA ILE A 204 4.57 12.88 9.75
C ILE A 204 4.97 11.60 9.01
N GLU A 205 6.26 11.27 9.08
CA GLU A 205 6.74 9.93 8.73
C GLU A 205 6.53 9.01 9.94
N VAL A 206 5.75 7.95 9.76
CA VAL A 206 5.65 6.87 10.74
C VAL A 206 6.65 5.78 10.37
N SER A 207 7.56 5.43 11.29
CA SER A 207 8.59 4.41 11.06
C SER A 207 8.40 3.21 11.97
N LEU A 208 8.71 2.01 11.46
CA LEU A 208 8.85 0.83 12.31
C LEU A 208 10.09 0.95 13.19
N SER A 209 10.04 0.33 14.36
CA SER A 209 11.23 0.17 15.21
C SER A 209 12.37 -0.61 14.51
N SER A 210 12.06 -1.41 13.48
CA SER A 210 13.05 -2.13 12.66
C SER A 210 13.70 -1.29 11.56
N GLU A 211 13.19 -0.09 11.29
CA GLU A 211 13.64 0.82 10.24
C GLU A 211 14.55 1.92 10.82
N GLU A 212 15.58 1.49 11.55
CA GLU A 212 16.54 2.41 12.16
C GLU A 212 17.29 3.19 11.07
N GLY A 213 17.27 4.53 11.16
CA GLY A 213 17.94 5.42 10.21
C GLY A 213 17.15 5.73 8.93
N GLU A 214 16.00 5.10 8.68
CA GLU A 214 15.24 5.34 7.43
C GLU A 214 14.77 6.79 7.28
N TYR A 215 14.30 7.41 8.37
CA TYR A 215 13.90 8.81 8.38
C TYR A 215 15.11 9.75 8.23
N GLU A 216 16.19 9.49 8.97
CA GLU A 216 17.41 10.29 8.95
C GLU A 216 18.16 10.20 7.61
N SER A 217 18.01 9.08 6.89
CA SER A 217 18.57 8.90 5.54
C SER A 217 17.92 9.78 4.47
N GLY A 218 16.75 10.34 4.77
CA GLY A 218 16.02 11.25 3.90
C GLY A 218 14.51 11.12 4.09
N HIS A 219 13.81 12.21 4.39
CA HIS A 219 12.37 12.30 4.62
C HIS A 219 11.79 13.51 3.87
N ILE A 220 10.47 13.58 3.74
CA ILE A 220 9.78 14.73 3.11
C ILE A 220 10.07 15.99 3.92
N GLN A 221 10.38 17.09 3.23
CA GLN A 221 10.74 18.36 3.86
C GLN A 221 9.73 18.80 4.94
N GLY A 222 10.24 19.16 6.12
CA GLY A 222 9.42 19.59 7.26
C GLY A 222 8.66 18.47 7.96
N ALA A 223 8.79 17.22 7.52
CA ALA A 223 8.16 16.09 8.19
C ALA A 223 8.85 15.78 9.51
N ILE A 224 8.07 15.54 10.57
CA ILE A 224 8.55 14.98 11.83
C ILE A 224 8.53 13.44 11.76
N ASN A 225 9.23 12.78 12.68
CA ASN A 225 9.18 11.32 12.81
C ASN A 225 8.39 10.89 14.05
N ILE A 226 7.56 9.86 13.88
CA ILE A 226 6.92 9.14 14.99
C ILE A 226 7.24 7.66 14.81
N LYS A 227 7.68 6.98 15.88
CA LYS A 227 7.90 5.53 15.87
C LYS A 227 6.59 4.78 16.08
N ASP A 228 6.50 3.58 15.54
CA ASP A 228 5.37 2.67 15.70
C ASP A 228 4.96 2.39 17.16
N THR A 229 5.85 2.57 18.12
CA THR A 229 5.52 2.52 19.57
C THR A 229 4.55 3.62 20.02
N PHE A 230 4.29 4.63 19.19
CA PHE A 230 3.19 5.57 19.38
C PHE A 230 1.82 4.88 19.30
N ASN A 231 1.72 3.82 18.50
CA ASN A 231 0.47 3.17 18.14
C ASN A 231 -0.02 2.12 19.12
N HIS A 232 0.89 1.62 19.97
CA HIS A 232 0.63 0.44 20.79
C HIS A 232 1.58 0.34 21.97
N VAL A 233 1.19 -0.42 23.00
CA VAL A 233 2.10 -0.86 24.06
C VAL A 233 3.00 -1.97 23.50
N PRO A 234 4.33 -1.81 23.44
CA PRO A 234 5.21 -2.81 22.82
C PRO A 234 5.16 -4.16 23.53
N GLY A 235 4.98 -5.24 22.77
CA GLY A 235 5.06 -6.61 23.27
C GLY A 235 6.36 -7.32 22.87
N LEU A 236 6.58 -8.49 23.48
CA LEU A 236 7.70 -9.37 23.12
C LEU A 236 7.43 -10.08 21.80
N ARG A 237 8.47 -10.41 21.03
CA ARG A 237 8.31 -11.05 19.71
C ARG A 237 8.55 -12.56 19.72
N VAL A 238 8.81 -13.15 20.89
CA VAL A 238 9.05 -14.58 21.06
C VAL A 238 8.06 -15.14 22.07
N LEU A 239 7.26 -16.13 21.64
CA LEU A 239 6.19 -16.72 22.46
C LEU A 239 6.68 -17.22 23.82
N SER A 240 7.83 -17.88 23.90
CA SER A 240 8.35 -18.45 25.16
C SER A 240 8.69 -17.39 26.22
N GLU A 241 8.87 -16.13 25.82
CA GLU A 241 9.17 -15.06 26.77
C GLU A 241 7.90 -14.59 27.51
N TYR A 242 6.72 -14.86 26.97
CA TYR A 242 5.44 -14.53 27.61
C TYR A 242 5.09 -15.45 28.78
N GLU A 243 5.69 -16.64 28.89
CA GLU A 243 5.36 -17.64 29.91
C GLU A 243 5.49 -17.13 31.36
N ASN A 244 6.35 -16.12 31.57
CA ASN A 244 6.62 -15.54 32.88
C ASN A 244 5.88 -14.22 33.13
N ILE A 245 5.02 -13.78 32.20
CA ILE A 245 4.26 -12.52 32.29
C ILE A 245 2.81 -12.85 32.69
N PRO A 246 2.24 -12.20 33.71
CA PRO A 246 0.83 -12.38 34.07
C PRO A 246 -0.10 -12.11 32.88
N MET A 247 -1.17 -12.90 32.73
CA MET A 247 -2.08 -12.77 31.58
C MET A 247 -2.63 -11.35 31.42
N GLU A 248 -3.03 -10.70 32.52
CA GLU A 248 -3.52 -9.32 32.52
C GLU A 248 -2.52 -8.32 31.91
N GLU A 249 -1.22 -8.55 32.10
CA GLU A 249 -0.17 -7.73 31.48
C GLU A 249 0.06 -8.12 30.02
N GLN A 250 -0.03 -9.41 29.68
CA GLN A 250 0.06 -9.85 28.29
C GLN A 250 -1.03 -9.22 27.42
N LEU A 251 -2.26 -9.11 27.93
CA LEU A 251 -3.40 -8.55 27.20
C LEU A 251 -3.27 -7.05 26.90
N LYS A 252 -2.35 -6.34 27.56
CA LYS A 252 -2.08 -4.92 27.27
C LYS A 252 -1.17 -4.75 26.07
N PHE A 253 -0.32 -5.72 25.77
CA PHE A 253 0.62 -5.63 24.67
C PHE A 253 -0.11 -5.57 23.33
N TRP A 254 0.47 -4.79 22.41
CA TRP A 254 -0.01 -4.55 21.05
C TRP A 254 -1.31 -3.76 20.91
N ASN A 255 -2.08 -3.58 21.99
CA ASN A 255 -3.23 -2.67 22.03
C ASN A 255 -2.77 -1.21 22.16
N CYS A 256 -3.68 -0.28 21.89
CA CYS A 256 -3.43 1.15 22.00
C CYS A 256 -2.97 1.53 23.43
N PRO A 257 -2.12 2.55 23.57
CA PRO A 257 -1.76 3.06 24.88
C PRO A 257 -2.97 3.65 25.62
N GLU A 258 -2.84 3.84 26.93
CA GLU A 258 -3.81 4.58 27.74
C GLU A 258 -4.08 5.98 27.18
N ASP A 259 -5.30 6.48 27.33
CA ASP A 259 -5.74 7.79 26.80
C ASP A 259 -4.79 8.95 27.16
N SER A 260 -4.26 8.96 28.39
CA SER A 260 -3.31 9.98 28.83
C SER A 260 -1.97 9.91 28.10
N VAL A 261 -1.52 8.71 27.73
CA VAL A 261 -0.29 8.50 26.95
C VAL A 261 -0.51 8.91 25.51
N ILE A 262 -1.67 8.58 24.94
CA ILE A 262 -2.06 9.05 23.59
C ILE A 262 -2.06 10.59 23.56
N GLN A 263 -2.70 11.23 24.53
CA GLN A 263 -2.72 12.69 24.62
C GLN A 263 -1.30 13.27 24.73
N GLU A 264 -0.47 12.75 25.65
CA GLU A 264 0.90 13.24 25.85
C GLU A 264 1.75 13.09 24.58
N ASN A 265 1.60 11.98 23.85
CA ASN A 265 2.32 11.76 22.61
C ASN A 265 1.89 12.72 21.49
N LEU A 266 0.59 13.00 21.37
CA LEU A 266 0.06 13.98 20.41
C LEU A 266 0.55 15.39 20.72
N GLU A 267 0.51 15.78 21.99
CA GLU A 267 0.99 17.07 22.49
C GLU A 267 2.48 17.25 22.19
N LYS A 268 3.31 16.24 22.51
CA LYS A 268 4.74 16.23 22.19
C LYS A 268 5.02 16.28 20.69
N ALA A 269 4.15 15.71 19.86
CA ALA A 269 4.25 15.77 18.40
C ALA A 269 3.78 17.12 17.82
N GLY A 270 3.31 18.06 18.66
CA GLY A 270 2.81 19.35 18.23
C GLY A 270 1.47 19.27 17.52
N ILE A 271 0.63 18.29 17.86
CA ILE A 271 -0.67 18.02 17.24
C ILE A 271 -1.78 18.45 18.20
N THR A 272 -2.71 19.26 17.69
CA THR A 272 -3.98 19.60 18.36
C THR A 272 -5.15 18.91 17.67
N GLN A 273 -6.35 18.95 18.27
CA GLN A 273 -7.57 18.47 17.59
C GLN A 273 -7.88 19.18 16.25
N ASN A 274 -7.33 20.38 16.01
CA ASN A 274 -7.58 21.19 14.80
C ASN A 274 -6.38 21.23 13.84
N THR A 275 -5.30 20.50 14.15
CA THR A 275 -4.14 20.38 13.26
C THR A 275 -4.51 19.45 12.09
N THR A 276 -4.21 19.85 10.86
CA THR A 276 -4.28 18.94 9.70
C THR A 276 -3.06 18.04 9.71
N VAL A 277 -3.26 16.72 9.82
CA VAL A 277 -2.16 15.75 9.86
C VAL A 277 -2.07 15.01 8.55
N ILE A 278 -0.89 15.00 7.94
CA ILE A 278 -0.56 14.24 6.74
C ILE A 278 0.39 13.11 7.16
N LEU A 279 -0.13 11.89 7.19
CA LEU A 279 0.61 10.68 7.54
C LEU A 279 1.20 10.05 6.29
N TYR A 280 2.45 9.63 6.38
CA TYR A 280 3.08 8.79 5.35
C TYR A 280 4.11 7.87 6.00
N ALA A 281 4.58 6.90 5.22
CA ALA A 281 5.59 5.96 5.66
C ALA A 281 6.31 5.34 4.47
N THR A 282 7.32 4.52 4.75
CA THR A 282 7.84 3.52 3.81
C THR A 282 6.78 2.46 3.51
N THR A 283 6.98 1.64 2.48
CA THR A 283 6.08 0.52 2.17
C THR A 283 5.86 -0.43 3.36
N PRO A 284 6.90 -0.91 4.08
CA PRO A 284 6.71 -1.79 5.25
C PRO A 284 5.92 -1.13 6.40
N ALA A 285 6.06 0.19 6.57
CA ALA A 285 5.41 0.95 7.64
C ALA A 285 4.06 1.57 7.26
N THR A 286 3.54 1.33 6.05
CA THR A 286 2.29 1.96 5.58
C THR A 286 1.08 1.61 6.46
N SER A 287 0.95 0.38 6.94
CA SER A 287 -0.11 0.04 7.91
C SER A 287 0.11 0.70 9.27
N ALA A 288 1.35 1.00 9.64
CA ALA A 288 1.70 1.73 10.86
C ALA A 288 1.22 3.18 10.80
N ALA A 289 1.35 3.83 9.64
CA ALA A 289 0.79 5.16 9.41
C ALA A 289 -0.73 5.16 9.58
N HIS A 290 -1.44 4.21 8.96
CA HIS A 290 -2.89 4.08 9.11
C HIS A 290 -3.32 3.81 10.56
N ARG A 291 -2.57 2.98 11.28
CA ARG A 291 -2.77 2.74 12.71
C ARG A 291 -2.59 4.00 13.55
N ALA A 292 -1.57 4.82 13.26
CA ALA A 292 -1.41 6.13 13.90
C ALA A 292 -2.61 7.04 13.63
N GLY A 293 -3.11 7.03 12.39
CA GLY A 293 -4.35 7.74 12.02
C GLY A 293 -5.56 7.28 12.83
N VAL A 294 -5.75 5.97 13.02
CA VAL A 294 -6.83 5.42 13.87
C VAL A 294 -6.75 5.98 15.28
N LEU A 295 -5.57 5.97 15.92
CA LEU A 295 -5.38 6.55 17.26
C LEU A 295 -5.63 8.06 17.29
N MET A 296 -5.15 8.80 16.28
CA MET A 296 -5.39 10.25 16.17
C MET A 296 -6.88 10.57 16.02
N LYS A 297 -7.60 9.76 15.22
CA LYS A 297 -9.05 9.91 15.02
C LYS A 297 -9.81 9.55 16.30
N TYR A 298 -9.45 8.46 16.98
CA TYR A 298 -9.97 8.07 18.31
C TYR A 298 -9.79 9.21 19.33
N ALA A 299 -8.59 9.80 19.38
CA ALA A 299 -8.28 10.92 20.26
C ALA A 299 -9.09 12.18 19.96
N GLY A 300 -9.36 12.47 18.69
CA GLY A 300 -10.21 13.60 18.26
C GLY A 300 -9.60 14.55 17.24
N VAL A 301 -8.50 14.18 16.56
CA VAL A 301 -7.96 14.96 15.44
C VAL A 301 -8.97 14.93 14.28
N LYS A 302 -9.32 16.11 13.77
CA LYS A 302 -10.43 16.28 12.82
C LYS A 302 -10.05 16.07 11.36
N ASP A 303 -8.86 16.51 10.96
CA ASP A 303 -8.38 16.43 9.58
C ASP A 303 -7.10 15.57 9.54
N ILE A 304 -7.26 14.32 9.11
CA ILE A 304 -6.18 13.34 8.97
C ILE A 304 -6.22 12.87 7.53
N ARG A 305 -5.05 12.88 6.89
CA ARG A 305 -4.86 12.49 5.49
C ARG A 305 -3.65 11.59 5.36
N PHE A 306 -3.61 10.82 4.29
CA PHE A 306 -2.51 9.94 3.94
C PHE A 306 -1.89 10.39 2.63
N LEU A 307 -0.56 10.47 2.57
CA LEU A 307 0.11 10.54 1.28
C LEU A 307 -0.05 9.20 0.57
N ASN A 308 -0.90 9.13 -0.44
CA ASN A 308 -1.11 7.94 -1.26
C ASN A 308 0.21 7.56 -1.95
N GLY A 309 0.63 6.30 -1.83
CA GLY A 309 1.96 5.87 -2.28
C GLY A 309 3.11 6.15 -1.30
N GLY A 310 2.88 6.98 -0.28
CA GLY A 310 3.83 7.28 0.79
C GLY A 310 5.19 7.73 0.28
N LYS A 311 6.25 7.31 0.99
CA LYS A 311 7.64 7.63 0.64
C LYS A 311 8.09 6.95 -0.66
N THR A 312 7.44 5.86 -1.06
CA THR A 312 7.75 5.10 -2.28
C THR A 312 7.42 5.92 -3.50
N LEU A 313 6.18 6.41 -3.63
CA LEU A 313 5.78 7.26 -4.75
C LEU A 313 6.57 8.58 -4.77
N TRP A 314 6.83 9.19 -3.60
CA TRP A 314 7.68 10.39 -3.50
C TRP A 314 9.07 10.18 -4.12
N LYS A 315 9.71 9.05 -3.82
CA LYS A 315 11.02 8.68 -4.40
C LYS A 315 10.93 8.32 -5.88
N LEU A 316 9.91 7.58 -6.31
CA LEU A 316 9.67 7.24 -7.72
C LEU A 316 9.54 8.49 -8.60
N GLN A 317 8.93 9.55 -8.06
CA GLN A 317 8.82 10.85 -8.72
C GLN A 317 10.08 11.73 -8.59
N ASN A 318 11.20 11.19 -8.08
CA ASN A 318 12.48 11.88 -7.91
C ASN A 318 12.39 13.19 -7.11
N ARG A 319 11.49 13.25 -6.13
CA ARG A 319 11.29 14.45 -5.31
C ARG A 319 12.37 14.60 -4.24
N PRO A 320 12.71 15.85 -3.86
CA PRO A 320 13.76 16.11 -2.88
C PRO A 320 13.38 15.54 -1.50
N LEU A 321 14.40 15.14 -0.75
CA LEU A 321 14.29 14.72 0.64
C LEU A 321 15.21 15.60 1.52
N GLU A 322 14.76 15.89 2.72
CA GLU A 322 15.52 16.50 3.80
C GLU A 322 16.14 15.41 4.68
N THR A 323 17.30 15.66 5.27
CA THR A 323 17.98 14.72 6.20
C THR A 323 18.07 15.26 7.62
N GLU A 324 17.79 16.55 7.83
CA GLU A 324 17.79 17.16 9.15
C GLU A 324 16.50 16.83 9.89
N SER A 325 16.61 16.24 11.08
CA SER A 325 15.42 15.87 11.85
C SER A 325 14.64 17.09 12.32
N ASN A 326 13.34 17.11 12.03
CA ASN A 326 12.43 18.15 12.48
C ASN A 326 11.90 17.83 13.88
N ILE A 327 12.09 18.75 14.83
CA ILE A 327 11.62 18.60 16.22
C ILE A 327 10.35 19.46 16.41
N PRO A 328 9.19 18.85 16.71
CA PRO A 328 7.97 19.60 16.97
C PRO A 328 8.02 20.33 18.32
N GLU A 329 7.30 21.45 18.41
CA GLU A 329 7.03 22.12 19.68
C GLU A 329 5.85 21.46 20.40
N ASN A 330 5.94 21.34 21.72
CA ASN A 330 4.88 20.79 22.55
C ASN A 330 3.66 21.74 22.58
N VAL A 331 2.46 21.18 22.49
CA VAL A 331 1.18 21.93 22.49
C VAL A 331 0.22 21.38 23.54
N SER A 332 -0.93 22.04 23.72
CA SER A 332 -2.06 21.42 24.42
C SER A 332 -3.03 20.86 23.37
N PHE A 333 -3.49 19.63 23.55
CA PHE A 333 -4.31 18.95 22.54
C PHE A 333 -5.64 19.67 22.27
N GLY A 334 -6.22 20.26 23.32
CA GLY A 334 -7.38 21.15 23.23
C GLY A 334 -8.75 20.46 23.32
N THR A 335 -8.83 19.15 23.57
CA THR A 335 -10.07 18.42 23.89
C THR A 335 -9.78 17.23 24.81
N LYS A 336 -10.82 16.54 25.30
CA LYS A 336 -10.69 15.28 26.05
C LYS A 336 -10.29 14.16 25.08
N VAL A 337 -9.37 13.31 25.52
CA VAL A 337 -9.04 12.03 24.87
C VAL A 337 -9.74 10.88 25.64
N PRO A 338 -10.44 9.96 24.94
CA PRO A 338 -10.84 10.05 23.54
C PRO A 338 -12.00 11.03 23.34
N SER A 339 -12.08 11.57 22.13
CA SER A 339 -13.30 12.23 21.63
C SER A 339 -14.20 11.28 20.83
N ASN A 340 -13.65 10.19 20.28
CA ASN A 340 -14.38 9.19 19.49
C ASN A 340 -14.15 7.77 20.05
N PRO A 341 -14.66 7.45 21.26
CA PRO A 341 -14.39 6.17 21.92
C PRO A 341 -14.88 4.97 21.11
N ASP A 342 -16.04 5.09 20.46
CA ASP A 342 -16.70 4.00 19.73
C ASP A 342 -15.94 3.56 18.45
N LEU A 343 -14.80 4.18 18.12
CA LEU A 343 -13.99 3.81 16.96
C LEU A 343 -13.20 2.52 17.19
N ILE A 344 -12.65 2.36 18.39
CA ILE A 344 -11.79 1.24 18.77
C ILE A 344 -12.59 0.33 19.68
N TYR A 345 -12.80 -0.91 19.26
CA TYR A 345 -13.51 -1.92 20.03
C TYR A 345 -12.59 -2.67 20.97
N ASP A 346 -13.09 -2.93 22.18
CA ASP A 346 -12.54 -3.89 23.11
C ASP A 346 -13.08 -5.32 22.86
N TYR A 347 -12.69 -6.27 23.71
CA TYR A 347 -13.13 -7.66 23.62
C TYR A 347 -14.65 -7.83 23.75
N ASP A 348 -15.31 -7.11 24.67
CA ASP A 348 -16.73 -7.28 24.94
C ASP A 348 -17.58 -6.71 23.80
N GLU A 349 -17.13 -5.60 23.20
CA GLU A 349 -17.74 -5.02 22.00
C GLU A 349 -17.62 -5.95 20.79
N GLU A 350 -16.43 -6.53 20.55
CA GLU A 350 -16.23 -7.52 19.48
C GLU A 350 -17.03 -8.81 19.72
N LEU A 351 -17.13 -9.28 20.96
CA LEU A 351 -17.99 -10.40 21.34
C LEU A 351 -19.46 -10.09 21.08
N GLY A 352 -19.86 -8.83 21.19
CA GLY A 352 -21.16 -8.32 20.75
C GLY A 352 -21.38 -8.56 19.24
N CYS A 353 -20.39 -8.25 18.41
CA CYS A 353 -20.45 -8.47 16.96
C CYS A 353 -20.61 -9.95 16.59
N VAL A 354 -19.98 -10.89 17.31
CA VAL A 354 -20.13 -12.35 17.03
C VAL A 354 -21.59 -12.79 17.13
N ASN A 355 -22.37 -12.15 18.00
CA ASN A 355 -23.76 -12.50 18.29
C ASN A 355 -24.78 -11.68 17.49
N ASP A 356 -24.33 -10.73 16.68
CA ASP A 356 -25.19 -9.81 15.93
C ASP A 356 -25.19 -10.15 14.43
N ASN A 357 -26.35 -10.50 13.88
CA ASN A 357 -26.50 -10.78 12.45
C ASN A 357 -26.49 -9.51 11.58
N GLN A 358 -26.53 -8.31 12.19
CA GLN A 358 -26.33 -7.03 11.52
C GLN A 358 -24.87 -6.55 11.60
N ALA A 359 -23.99 -7.32 12.25
CA ALA A 359 -22.56 -7.05 12.28
C ALA A 359 -21.78 -8.00 11.36
N VAL A 360 -20.59 -7.56 10.97
CA VAL A 360 -19.60 -8.34 10.24
C VAL A 360 -18.25 -8.15 10.90
N ILE A 361 -17.62 -9.27 11.25
CA ILE A 361 -16.24 -9.30 11.71
C ILE A 361 -15.38 -9.53 10.48
N ALA A 362 -14.65 -8.50 10.05
CA ALA A 362 -13.81 -8.52 8.86
C ALA A 362 -12.37 -8.88 9.23
N SER A 363 -11.98 -10.12 8.94
CA SER A 363 -10.61 -10.62 9.16
C SER A 363 -9.67 -10.11 8.06
N ILE A 364 -8.86 -9.11 8.39
CA ILE A 364 -7.81 -8.56 7.54
C ILE A 364 -6.49 -9.30 7.80
N ARG A 365 -6.51 -10.60 7.50
CA ARG A 365 -5.41 -11.53 7.72
C ARG A 365 -5.09 -12.26 6.42
N SER A 366 -3.89 -12.82 6.30
CA SER A 366 -3.57 -13.63 5.12
C SER A 366 -4.49 -14.85 5.05
N TRP A 367 -4.69 -15.41 3.85
CA TRP A 367 -5.57 -16.57 3.68
C TRP A 367 -5.21 -17.73 4.63
N LYS A 368 -3.90 -18.00 4.79
CA LYS A 368 -3.36 -19.07 5.66
C LYS A 368 -3.65 -18.82 7.15
N GLU A 369 -3.68 -17.56 7.57
CA GLU A 369 -4.10 -17.19 8.93
C GLU A 369 -5.60 -17.44 9.12
N TYR A 370 -6.43 -16.95 8.19
CA TYR A 370 -7.90 -17.02 8.26
C TYR A 370 -8.46 -18.45 8.31
N ILE A 371 -7.87 -19.37 7.53
CA ILE A 371 -8.26 -20.78 7.54
C ILE A 371 -7.67 -21.56 8.71
N GLY A 372 -6.84 -20.93 9.56
CA GLY A 372 -6.25 -21.54 10.75
C GLY A 372 -5.05 -22.44 10.48
N ASN A 373 -4.36 -22.30 9.34
CA ASN A 373 -3.15 -23.08 9.04
C ASN A 373 -1.93 -22.56 9.81
N VAL A 374 -1.87 -21.25 10.06
CA VAL A 374 -0.80 -20.58 10.81
C VAL A 374 -1.40 -19.49 11.71
N SER A 375 -0.75 -19.17 12.83
CA SER A 375 -1.12 -17.97 13.60
C SER A 375 -0.70 -16.67 12.89
N GLY A 376 0.41 -16.77 12.14
CA GLY A 376 1.07 -15.67 11.43
C GLY A 376 2.29 -15.12 12.19
N TYR A 377 2.26 -15.12 13.51
CA TYR A 377 3.22 -14.36 14.30
C TYR A 377 4.03 -15.29 15.21
N THR A 378 5.31 -14.97 15.40
CA THR A 378 6.22 -15.70 16.30
C THR A 378 5.85 -15.56 17.78
N TYR A 379 4.96 -14.63 18.11
CA TYR A 379 4.46 -14.33 19.44
C TYR A 379 2.96 -14.62 19.62
N ILE A 380 2.28 -15.15 18.59
CA ILE A 380 0.91 -15.67 18.70
C ILE A 380 0.98 -17.18 18.53
N GLY A 381 0.64 -17.92 19.59
CA GLY A 381 0.76 -19.38 19.60
C GLY A 381 -0.37 -20.09 18.84
N GLU A 382 -1.61 -19.67 19.06
CA GLU A 382 -2.77 -20.36 18.50
C GLU A 382 -3.06 -19.94 17.07
N ALA A 383 -3.34 -20.90 16.19
CA ALA A 383 -3.85 -20.66 14.85
C ALA A 383 -5.38 -20.80 14.84
N GLY A 384 -6.05 -19.96 14.07
CA GLY A 384 -7.51 -19.88 14.04
C GLY A 384 -7.96 -18.47 13.76
N ASP A 385 -9.27 -18.23 13.84
CA ASP A 385 -9.87 -16.90 13.71
C ASP A 385 -11.11 -16.75 14.59
N ILE A 386 -11.63 -15.54 14.71
CA ILE A 386 -12.84 -15.20 15.46
C ILE A 386 -14.05 -15.92 14.82
N ALA A 387 -14.94 -16.49 15.63
CA ALA A 387 -16.14 -17.15 15.13
C ALA A 387 -16.94 -16.23 14.20
N LYS A 388 -17.39 -16.79 13.06
CA LYS A 388 -18.16 -16.09 12.01
C LYS A 388 -17.41 -14.96 11.29
N ALA A 389 -16.12 -14.74 11.56
CA ALA A 389 -15.33 -13.79 10.78
C ALA A 389 -15.44 -14.07 9.28
N ARG A 390 -15.51 -13.01 8.49
CA ARG A 390 -15.49 -13.03 7.03
C ARG A 390 -14.11 -12.61 6.56
N PHE A 391 -13.61 -13.27 5.53
CA PHE A 391 -12.30 -12.94 4.97
C PHE A 391 -12.37 -11.56 4.33
N GLY A 392 -11.54 -10.64 4.82
CA GLY A 392 -11.48 -9.27 4.33
C GLY A 392 -10.33 -9.00 3.38
N TYR A 393 -9.59 -10.03 2.93
CA TYR A 393 -8.31 -9.92 2.21
C TYR A 393 -7.21 -9.26 3.04
N ALA A 394 -5.97 -9.33 2.57
CA ALA A 394 -4.83 -8.60 3.13
C ALA A 394 -3.67 -8.69 2.14
N GLY A 395 -3.00 -9.83 2.18
CA GLY A 395 -1.78 -10.07 1.45
C GLY A 395 -1.23 -11.47 1.68
N SER A 396 -0.01 -11.68 1.19
CA SER A 396 0.65 -12.98 1.18
C SER A 396 1.01 -13.52 2.57
N ASP A 397 1.19 -12.62 3.55
CA ASP A 397 1.63 -12.95 4.89
C ASP A 397 1.14 -11.91 5.96
N PRO A 398 1.45 -12.12 7.25
CA PRO A 398 1.02 -11.28 8.37
C PRO A 398 1.45 -9.81 8.36
N TYR A 399 2.37 -9.45 7.47
CA TYR A 399 2.98 -8.13 7.35
C TYR A 399 2.71 -7.47 6.00
N SER A 400 1.95 -8.13 5.14
CA SER A 400 1.74 -7.69 3.75
C SER A 400 0.28 -7.31 3.48
N MET A 401 0.11 -6.37 2.55
CA MET A 401 -1.17 -5.75 2.17
C MET A 401 -1.30 -5.66 0.63
N GLU A 402 -0.73 -6.62 -0.11
CA GLU A 402 -0.69 -6.57 -1.59
C GLU A 402 -2.08 -6.54 -2.23
N ASP A 403 -3.12 -7.09 -1.58
CA ASP A 403 -4.50 -7.06 -2.07
C ASP A 403 -5.08 -5.64 -2.10
N PHE A 404 -4.46 -4.70 -1.38
CA PHE A 404 -4.91 -3.33 -1.18
C PHE A 404 -3.94 -2.27 -1.69
N ARG A 405 -2.83 -2.68 -2.32
CA ARG A 405 -1.79 -1.76 -2.79
C ARG A 405 -1.42 -1.98 -4.25
N ASN A 406 -1.13 -0.89 -4.94
CA ASN A 406 -0.54 -0.87 -6.28
C ASN A 406 0.98 -1.00 -6.22
N ILE A 407 1.60 -1.13 -7.40
CA ILE A 407 3.05 -1.29 -7.55
C ILE A 407 3.85 -0.09 -7.03
N ASP A 408 3.24 1.09 -6.90
CA ASP A 408 3.85 2.31 -6.37
C ASP A 408 3.42 2.61 -4.91
N ASN A 409 2.82 1.61 -4.24
CA ASN A 409 2.29 1.66 -2.88
C ASN A 409 1.01 2.52 -2.71
N THR A 410 0.41 3.00 -3.80
CA THR A 410 -0.91 3.66 -3.72
C THR A 410 -2.00 2.65 -3.38
N MET A 411 -3.15 3.15 -2.88
CA MET A 411 -4.35 2.34 -2.66
C MET A 411 -4.74 1.62 -3.95
N PHE A 412 -4.96 0.30 -3.88
CA PHE A 412 -5.48 -0.47 -5.01
C PHE A 412 -6.87 0.03 -5.43
N ASN A 413 -7.27 -0.28 -6.67
CA ASN A 413 -8.57 0.10 -7.23
C ASN A 413 -9.72 -0.04 -6.21
N TYR A 414 -10.32 1.09 -5.85
CA TYR A 414 -11.29 1.13 -4.75
C TYR A 414 -12.61 0.43 -5.10
N GLU A 415 -13.00 0.38 -6.37
CA GLU A 415 -14.18 -0.37 -6.82
C GLU A 415 -13.92 -1.87 -6.65
N MET A 416 -12.72 -2.34 -6.99
CA MET A 416 -12.35 -3.75 -6.81
C MET A 416 -12.19 -4.13 -5.34
N ILE A 417 -11.69 -3.23 -4.47
CA ILE A 417 -11.70 -3.42 -3.02
C ILE A 417 -13.14 -3.62 -2.53
N LYS A 418 -14.04 -2.71 -2.92
CA LYS A 418 -15.47 -2.79 -2.56
C LYS A 418 -16.11 -4.08 -3.05
N ASP A 419 -15.87 -4.49 -4.29
CA ASP A 419 -16.44 -5.72 -4.85
C ASP A 419 -15.97 -6.97 -4.10
N ARG A 420 -14.67 -7.03 -3.76
CA ARG A 420 -14.10 -8.11 -2.93
C ARG A 420 -14.77 -8.19 -1.56
N TRP A 421 -14.98 -7.06 -0.91
CA TRP A 421 -15.68 -7.00 0.39
C TRP A 421 -17.15 -7.39 0.31
N VAL A 422 -17.87 -6.91 -0.70
CA VAL A 422 -19.28 -7.26 -0.93
C VAL A 422 -19.47 -8.76 -1.09
N LYS A 423 -18.57 -9.46 -1.81
CA LYS A 423 -18.61 -10.93 -1.96
C LYS A 423 -18.61 -11.66 -0.61
N TRP A 424 -17.83 -11.16 0.34
CA TRP A 424 -17.70 -11.72 1.69
C TRP A 424 -18.75 -11.19 2.67
N GLY A 425 -19.63 -10.30 2.21
CA GLY A 425 -20.71 -9.71 2.99
C GLY A 425 -20.25 -8.59 3.91
N ILE A 426 -19.08 -8.00 3.65
CA ILE A 426 -18.58 -6.75 4.26
C ILE A 426 -19.19 -5.61 3.44
N VAL A 427 -20.27 -5.03 3.95
CA VAL A 427 -21.16 -4.12 3.19
C VAL A 427 -21.57 -2.93 4.06
N PRO A 428 -21.83 -1.74 3.46
CA PRO A 428 -22.02 -0.50 4.22
C PRO A 428 -23.35 -0.41 4.99
N ASP A 429 -24.29 -1.34 4.78
CA ASP A 429 -25.56 -1.43 5.52
C ASP A 429 -25.44 -2.25 6.81
N LYS A 430 -24.24 -2.74 7.14
CA LYS A 430 -23.93 -3.46 8.37
C LYS A 430 -22.92 -2.71 9.22
N ARG A 431 -22.91 -3.03 10.51
CA ARG A 431 -21.78 -2.72 11.38
C ARG A 431 -20.58 -3.56 10.98
N ILE A 432 -19.43 -2.97 10.78
CA ILE A 432 -18.21 -3.70 10.42
C ILE A 432 -17.14 -3.46 11.47
N SER A 433 -16.66 -4.52 12.09
CA SER A 433 -15.46 -4.49 12.93
C SER A 433 -14.31 -5.14 12.17
N PHE A 434 -13.24 -4.38 11.94
CA PHE A 434 -12.03 -4.88 11.29
C PHE A 434 -11.04 -5.37 12.33
N HIS A 435 -10.48 -6.57 12.12
CA HIS A 435 -9.41 -7.10 12.98
C HIS A 435 -8.29 -7.75 12.17
N CYS A 436 -7.13 -7.94 12.80
CA CYS A 436 -6.08 -8.79 12.25
C CYS A 436 -5.37 -9.54 13.39
N GLY A 437 -4.03 -9.60 13.39
CA GLY A 437 -3.30 -10.08 14.56
C GLY A 437 -3.41 -9.13 15.74
N THR A 438 -3.13 -7.84 15.50
CA THR A 438 -2.93 -6.80 16.53
C THR A 438 -3.38 -5.39 16.07
N GLY A 439 -4.30 -5.30 15.09
CA GLY A 439 -4.93 -4.04 14.68
C GLY A 439 -4.26 -3.22 13.57
N TRP A 440 -3.06 -3.58 13.09
CA TRP A 440 -2.32 -2.78 12.09
C TRP A 440 -2.96 -2.81 10.70
N ARG A 441 -3.04 -4.00 10.09
CA ARG A 441 -3.70 -4.21 8.79
C ARG A 441 -5.17 -3.77 8.81
N ALA A 442 -5.86 -4.03 9.92
CA ALA A 442 -7.23 -3.60 10.16
C ALA A 442 -7.39 -2.06 10.13
N SER A 443 -6.39 -1.31 10.60
CA SER A 443 -6.43 0.15 10.57
C SER A 443 -6.34 0.71 9.15
N GLU A 444 -5.56 0.07 8.28
CA GLU A 444 -5.47 0.47 6.87
C GLU A 444 -6.79 0.25 6.12
N THR A 445 -7.44 -0.90 6.32
CA THR A 445 -8.77 -1.15 5.74
C THR A 445 -9.87 -0.32 6.38
N TYR A 446 -9.76 0.05 7.66
CA TYR A 446 -10.67 1.01 8.28
C TYR A 446 -10.68 2.33 7.50
N TRP A 447 -9.51 2.87 7.16
CA TRP A 447 -9.40 4.10 6.38
C TRP A 447 -9.90 3.95 4.95
N TYR A 448 -9.65 2.82 4.28
CA TYR A 448 -10.23 2.55 2.97
C TYR A 448 -11.77 2.46 3.03
N SER A 449 -12.33 1.82 4.05
CA SER A 449 -13.78 1.75 4.23
C SER A 449 -14.40 3.13 4.53
N LEU A 450 -13.70 3.97 5.30
CA LEU A 450 -14.10 5.35 5.54
C LEU A 450 -14.09 6.15 4.23
N ALA A 451 -13.06 5.99 3.40
CA ALA A 451 -12.98 6.66 2.09
C ALA A 451 -14.06 6.16 1.11
N LEU A 452 -14.47 4.90 1.22
CA LEU A 452 -15.62 4.33 0.49
C LEU A 452 -16.97 4.81 1.04
N GLY A 453 -16.99 5.56 2.14
CA GLY A 453 -18.21 6.12 2.75
C GLY A 453 -18.99 5.13 3.63
N TYR A 454 -18.32 4.11 4.18
CA TYR A 454 -18.98 3.15 5.07
C TYR A 454 -19.27 3.82 6.43
N PRO A 455 -20.52 3.76 6.94
CA PRO A 455 -20.94 4.63 8.03
C PRO A 455 -20.70 4.05 9.44
N ASP A 456 -20.76 2.73 9.62
CA ASP A 456 -20.67 2.05 10.93
C ASP A 456 -19.48 1.08 10.93
N ILE A 457 -18.28 1.65 11.11
CA ILE A 457 -17.00 0.96 10.99
C ILE A 457 -16.15 1.13 12.25
N HIS A 458 -15.51 0.05 12.68
CA HIS A 458 -14.73 -0.03 13.91
C HIS A 458 -13.46 -0.85 13.71
N VAL A 459 -12.48 -0.69 14.60
CA VAL A 459 -11.30 -1.55 14.67
C VAL A 459 -11.31 -2.28 15.99
N TYR A 460 -11.41 -3.61 15.97
CA TYR A 460 -11.15 -4.41 17.15
C TYR A 460 -9.64 -4.48 17.39
N ASP A 461 -9.20 -3.85 18.48
CA ASP A 461 -7.78 -3.59 18.71
C ASP A 461 -7.00 -4.85 19.05
N GLY A 462 -7.53 -5.61 20.00
CA GLY A 462 -6.93 -6.84 20.52
C GLY A 462 -6.66 -7.89 19.44
N GLY A 463 -7.48 -7.89 18.40
CA GLY A 463 -7.38 -8.80 17.27
C GLY A 463 -7.31 -10.28 17.70
N TRP A 464 -6.71 -11.11 16.86
CA TRP A 464 -6.51 -12.51 17.17
C TRP A 464 -5.55 -12.73 18.37
N TYR A 465 -4.65 -11.78 18.64
CA TYR A 465 -3.73 -11.85 19.78
C TYR A 465 -4.47 -11.90 21.12
N GLU A 466 -5.36 -10.94 21.38
CA GLU A 466 -6.20 -10.94 22.58
C GLU A 466 -7.23 -12.06 22.52
N TRP A 467 -7.96 -12.18 21.40
CA TRP A 467 -9.06 -13.14 21.27
C TRP A 467 -8.63 -14.58 21.55
N SER A 468 -7.46 -15.00 21.03
CA SER A 468 -6.94 -16.36 21.27
C SER A 468 -6.55 -16.64 22.71
N LYS A 469 -6.24 -15.60 23.50
CA LYS A 469 -5.88 -15.69 24.93
C LYS A 469 -7.10 -15.65 25.85
N MET A 470 -8.22 -15.10 25.38
CA MET A 470 -9.43 -15.00 26.17
C MET A 470 -10.06 -16.38 26.39
N PRO A 471 -10.34 -16.77 27.65
CA PRO A 471 -11.02 -18.03 27.94
C PRO A 471 -12.40 -18.07 27.29
N ASP A 472 -12.74 -19.21 26.70
CA ASP A 472 -14.05 -19.48 26.10
C ASP A 472 -14.45 -18.53 24.94
N SER A 473 -13.51 -17.77 24.38
CA SER A 473 -13.76 -16.90 23.22
C SER A 473 -14.25 -17.74 22.02
N PRO A 474 -15.36 -17.37 21.36
CA PRO A 474 -15.87 -18.10 20.20
C PRO A 474 -14.89 -18.10 19.03
N LYS A 475 -14.47 -19.28 18.57
CA LYS A 475 -13.52 -19.43 17.47
C LYS A 475 -14.19 -20.03 16.24
N LYS A 476 -13.71 -19.63 15.05
CA LYS A 476 -14.13 -20.21 13.79
C LYS A 476 -13.63 -21.65 13.69
N GLU A 477 -14.42 -22.53 13.09
CA GLU A 477 -13.93 -23.85 12.71
C GLU A 477 -12.74 -23.73 11.74
N PRO A 478 -11.70 -24.58 11.87
CA PRO A 478 -10.60 -24.60 10.93
C PRO A 478 -11.06 -24.86 9.49
N GLY A 479 -10.36 -24.28 8.52
CA GLY A 479 -10.67 -24.40 7.10
C GLY A 479 -11.59 -23.30 6.55
N VAL A 480 -12.10 -23.53 5.34
CA VAL A 480 -12.95 -22.57 4.61
C VAL A 480 -14.41 -22.73 5.07
N PRO A 481 -15.13 -21.65 5.42
CA PRO A 481 -16.56 -21.75 5.72
C PRO A 481 -17.35 -22.36 4.57
N ALA A 482 -18.38 -23.15 4.88
CA ALA A 482 -19.20 -23.82 3.87
C ALA A 482 -19.94 -22.84 2.93
N ASP A 483 -20.20 -21.62 3.40
CA ASP A 483 -20.85 -20.54 2.66
C ASP A 483 -19.84 -19.52 2.08
N ALA A 484 -18.54 -19.83 2.09
CA ALA A 484 -17.54 -18.94 1.51
C ALA A 484 -17.77 -18.75 0.00
N PRO A 485 -17.70 -17.51 -0.51
CA PRO A 485 -17.87 -17.23 -1.94
C PRO A 485 -16.71 -17.78 -2.78
N GLU A 486 -15.56 -18.04 -2.15
CA GLU A 486 -14.30 -18.43 -2.79
C GLU A 486 -13.65 -19.56 -1.97
N GLN A 487 -13.08 -20.56 -2.65
CA GLN A 487 -12.39 -21.69 -1.99
C GLN A 487 -10.93 -21.39 -1.66
N GLU A 488 -10.30 -20.52 -2.45
CA GLU A 488 -8.98 -19.94 -2.24
C GLU A 488 -8.97 -18.63 -3.04
N PRO A 489 -8.61 -17.49 -2.44
CA PRO A 489 -8.48 -16.24 -3.18
C PRO A 489 -7.32 -16.37 -4.16
N ALA A 490 -7.48 -15.78 -5.34
CA ALA A 490 -6.41 -15.79 -6.32
C ALA A 490 -5.22 -14.94 -5.82
N GLU A 491 -4.08 -15.59 -5.61
CA GLU A 491 -2.81 -14.91 -5.32
C GLU A 491 -2.22 -14.38 -6.63
N TYR A 492 -1.96 -13.07 -6.70
CA TYR A 492 -1.40 -12.39 -7.87
C TYR A 492 -0.01 -11.80 -7.59
N PHE A 493 0.67 -12.31 -6.57
CA PHE A 493 1.96 -11.78 -6.13
C PHE A 493 3.04 -12.84 -6.25
N ILE A 494 4.29 -12.40 -6.36
CA ILE A 494 5.45 -13.28 -6.40
C ILE A 494 5.82 -13.65 -4.96
N PRO A 495 5.68 -14.93 -4.55
CA PRO A 495 6.04 -15.36 -3.20
C PRO A 495 7.51 -15.08 -2.90
N LYS A 496 7.84 -14.77 -1.65
CA LYS A 496 9.23 -14.70 -1.22
C LYS A 496 9.80 -16.12 -1.24
N GLU A 497 10.85 -16.35 -2.04
CA GLU A 497 11.66 -17.55 -1.86
C GLU A 497 12.20 -17.49 -0.42
N LYS A 498 11.89 -18.53 0.35
CA LYS A 498 12.23 -18.61 1.77
C LYS A 498 13.71 -18.87 1.99
#